data_AF-A0A954IEW5-F1
#
_entry.id   AF-A0A954IEW5-F1
#
_cell.length_a   1.000
_cell.length_b   1.000
_cell.length_c   1.000
_cell.angle_alpha   90.00
_cell.angle_beta   90.00
_cell.angle_gamma   90.00
#
_symmetry.space_group_name_H-M   'P 1'
#
loop_
_entity.id
_entity.type
_entity.pdbx_description
1 polymer ?
#
loop_
_entity_poly.entity_id
_entity_poly.type
_entity_poly.pdbx_seq_one_letter_code
_entity_poly.pdbx_strand_id
1 'polypeptide(L)'
;MIQQWALCLPLSQVERAGCLRDDSDVCAAIEGTRLWLCGPDNEATRWGLLAAIAETGVFQLTDRQQLIRRGSRVPVDRLPQLDWQPICQLLQPEFPVSRMVNSQLRPAGLTLRRSNAEQAPVLLMTAWEPFCRWAMEAPGIRLQVCQFVLRLRHAEMQPVETSNVAVATSADRQSNANTTGVASADVLIRGEPLPVLPGCRFWMVGQTALPLGYTWQPAVDLPTVESILLRTAATPEPESPDATPDSARSQRDGFWLWDNSTGVEFVRHDQLVPVTRASVREAAQSIEALQASSGPIDGGFAEK
;
A
#
# COMPACT_ATOMS: atom_id res chain seq x y z
N MET A 1 11.56 34.57 -24.19
CA MET A 1 10.82 33.76 -25.17
C MET A 1 10.32 32.52 -24.44
N ILE A 2 9.01 32.29 -24.44
CA ILE A 2 8.44 31.08 -23.82
C ILE A 2 8.68 29.96 -24.82
N GLN A 3 9.48 28.96 -24.44
CA GLN A 3 9.60 27.75 -25.25
C GLN A 3 8.27 27.01 -25.18
N GLN A 4 7.79 26.55 -26.32
CA GLN A 4 6.54 25.80 -26.44
C GLN A 4 6.85 24.42 -27.01
N TRP A 5 6.04 23.44 -26.62
CA TRP A 5 6.04 22.12 -27.22
C TRP A 5 4.79 21.95 -28.09
N ALA A 6 4.89 21.05 -29.06
CA ALA A 6 3.76 20.55 -29.83
C ALA A 6 3.85 19.03 -29.95
N LEU A 7 2.70 18.37 -30.04
CA LEU A 7 2.61 16.97 -30.44
C LEU A 7 1.38 16.76 -31.33
N CYS A 8 1.41 15.70 -32.11
CA CYS A 8 0.33 15.29 -32.99
C CYS A 8 -0.04 13.84 -32.66
N LEU A 9 -1.34 13.54 -32.60
CA LEU A 9 -1.87 12.20 -32.47
C LEU A 9 -3.02 11.97 -33.46
N PRO A 10 -3.24 10.73 -33.91
CA PRO A 10 -4.47 10.38 -34.62
C PRO A 10 -5.70 10.65 -33.74
N LEU A 11 -6.78 11.16 -34.31
CA LEU A 11 -8.02 11.45 -33.57
C LEU A 11 -8.65 10.17 -32.98
N SER A 12 -8.37 9.00 -33.58
CA SER A 12 -8.76 7.69 -33.04
C SER A 12 -8.04 7.30 -31.75
N GLN A 13 -7.10 8.11 -31.25
CA GLN A 13 -6.37 7.92 -30.00
C GLN A 13 -6.54 9.11 -29.05
N VAL A 14 -7.59 9.90 -29.25
CA VAL A 14 -7.86 11.11 -28.48
C VAL A 14 -7.91 10.85 -26.96
N GLU A 15 -8.32 9.66 -26.54
CA GLU A 15 -8.38 9.24 -25.15
C GLU A 15 -7.01 9.30 -24.44
N ARG A 16 -5.89 9.13 -25.17
CA ARG A 16 -4.54 9.22 -24.61
C ARG A 16 -4.21 10.63 -24.12
N ALA A 17 -4.80 11.65 -24.76
CA ALA A 17 -4.66 13.05 -24.36
C ALA A 17 -5.51 13.41 -23.12
N GLY A 18 -6.35 12.49 -22.62
CA GLY A 18 -7.25 12.75 -21.49
C GLY A 18 -6.53 13.16 -20.20
N CYS A 19 -5.31 12.65 -19.97
CA CYS A 19 -4.50 13.02 -18.81
C CYS A 19 -4.00 14.48 -18.83
N LEU A 20 -4.06 15.16 -19.99
CA LEU A 20 -3.69 16.57 -20.13
C LEU A 20 -4.90 17.52 -20.01
N ARG A 21 -6.12 16.98 -19.88
CA ARG A 21 -7.36 17.78 -19.92
C ARG A 21 -7.44 18.82 -18.80
N ASP A 22 -6.89 18.50 -17.64
CA ASP A 22 -6.96 19.36 -16.46
C ASP A 22 -5.85 20.43 -16.44
N ASP A 23 -5.01 20.48 -17.49
CA ASP A 23 -3.96 21.49 -17.66
C ASP A 23 -4.49 22.70 -18.44
N SER A 24 -4.61 23.84 -17.75
CA SER A 24 -5.15 25.08 -18.32
C SER A 24 -4.27 25.72 -19.38
N ASP A 25 -2.97 25.40 -19.40
CA ASP A 25 -2.02 25.99 -20.33
C ASP A 25 -1.86 25.17 -21.62
N VAL A 26 -2.58 24.04 -21.72
CA VAL A 26 -2.56 23.18 -22.90
C VAL A 26 -3.71 23.55 -23.83
N CYS A 27 -3.34 23.88 -25.07
CA CYS A 27 -4.26 24.12 -26.15
C CYS A 27 -4.30 22.91 -27.10
N ALA A 28 -5.43 22.73 -27.76
CA ALA A 28 -5.67 21.66 -28.70
C ALA A 28 -6.37 22.20 -29.95
N ALA A 29 -6.10 21.57 -31.10
CA ALA A 29 -6.77 21.86 -32.35
C ALA A 29 -6.90 20.59 -33.20
N ILE A 30 -7.93 20.49 -34.03
CA ILE A 30 -8.18 19.34 -34.91
C ILE A 30 -7.91 19.75 -36.35
N GLU A 31 -7.14 18.92 -37.06
CA GLU A 31 -6.86 19.05 -38.49
C GLU A 31 -7.17 17.71 -39.19
N GLY A 32 -8.32 17.63 -39.85
CA GLY A 32 -8.77 16.40 -40.49
C GLY A 32 -8.91 15.24 -39.50
N THR A 33 -7.98 14.28 -39.56
CA THR A 33 -7.96 13.08 -38.70
C THR A 33 -6.91 13.15 -37.59
N ARG A 34 -6.31 14.32 -37.38
CA ARG A 34 -5.23 14.55 -36.41
C ARG A 34 -5.68 15.54 -35.34
N LEU A 35 -5.33 15.22 -34.10
CA LEU A 35 -5.39 16.13 -32.97
C LEU A 35 -3.98 16.65 -32.70
N TRP A 36 -3.85 17.96 -32.74
CA TRP A 36 -2.64 18.68 -32.38
C TRP A 36 -2.79 19.24 -30.97
N LEU A 37 -1.76 19.07 -30.14
CA LEU A 37 -1.69 19.66 -28.80
C LEU A 37 -0.46 20.56 -28.71
N CYS A 38 -0.56 21.68 -28.00
CA CYS A 38 0.56 22.55 -27.70
C CYS A 38 0.47 23.13 -26.29
N GLY A 39 1.61 23.52 -25.73
CA GLY A 39 1.66 24.11 -24.39
C GLY A 39 3.04 24.69 -24.07
N PRO A 40 3.19 25.38 -22.92
CA PRO A 40 4.47 25.90 -22.48
C PRO A 40 5.41 24.78 -22.05
N ASP A 41 6.71 24.98 -22.28
CA ASP A 41 7.79 24.14 -21.76
C ASP A 41 8.17 24.61 -20.36
N ASN A 42 7.31 24.32 -19.38
CA ASN A 42 7.45 24.79 -17.99
C ASN A 42 7.79 23.68 -16.98
N GLU A 43 7.80 22.39 -17.38
CA GLU A 43 8.06 21.27 -16.46
C GLU A 43 8.92 20.15 -17.06
N ALA A 44 10.05 19.86 -16.43
CA ALA A 44 10.93 18.74 -16.81
C ALA A 44 10.25 17.36 -16.68
N THR A 45 9.32 17.22 -15.73
CA THR A 45 8.56 15.99 -15.45
C THR A 45 7.52 15.67 -16.54
N ARG A 46 7.02 16.69 -17.23
CA ARG A 46 5.92 16.57 -18.21
C ARG A 46 6.35 15.80 -19.47
N TRP A 47 7.63 15.80 -19.77
CA TRP A 47 8.18 15.14 -20.95
C TRP A 47 7.97 13.63 -21.00
N GLY A 48 8.01 12.95 -19.84
CA GLY A 48 7.73 11.51 -19.78
C GLY A 48 6.30 11.19 -20.18
N LEU A 49 5.35 12.00 -19.70
CA LEU A 49 3.94 11.91 -20.03
C LEU A 49 3.70 12.20 -21.53
N LEU A 50 4.25 13.31 -22.05
CA LEU A 50 4.10 13.68 -23.47
C LEU A 50 4.68 12.61 -24.40
N ALA A 51 5.82 12.01 -24.04
CA ALA A 51 6.42 10.91 -24.79
C ALA A 51 5.57 9.62 -24.76
N ALA A 52 4.86 9.36 -23.65
CA ALA A 52 3.94 8.23 -23.54
C ALA A 52 2.66 8.41 -24.37
N ILE A 53 2.27 9.64 -24.66
CA ILE A 53 1.08 9.96 -25.48
C ILE A 53 1.43 9.98 -26.98
N ALA A 54 2.54 10.62 -27.34
CA ALA A 54 2.85 10.94 -28.73
C ALA A 54 3.49 9.78 -29.51
N GLU A 55 2.76 9.17 -30.44
CA GLU A 55 3.32 8.14 -31.34
C GLU A 55 4.35 8.71 -32.32
N THR A 56 4.09 9.91 -32.86
CA THR A 56 4.98 10.58 -33.82
C THR A 56 6.12 11.35 -33.14
N GLY A 57 6.08 11.42 -31.81
CA GLY A 57 7.04 12.14 -30.97
C GLY A 57 6.60 13.55 -30.60
N VAL A 58 7.39 14.18 -29.73
CA VAL A 58 7.15 15.54 -29.24
C VAL A 58 8.11 16.51 -29.93
N PHE A 59 7.59 17.67 -30.31
CA PHE A 59 8.29 18.73 -31.03
C PHE A 59 8.47 19.95 -30.14
N GLN A 60 9.58 20.65 -30.33
CA GLN A 60 9.80 22.00 -29.83
C GLN A 60 9.38 23.00 -30.91
N LEU A 61 8.60 24.00 -30.53
CA LEU A 61 8.14 25.07 -31.41
C LEU A 61 9.13 26.24 -31.38
N THR A 62 9.50 26.72 -32.56
CA THR A 62 10.23 27.98 -32.72
C THR A 62 9.28 29.18 -32.81
N ASP A 63 9.85 30.39 -32.71
CA ASP A 63 9.17 31.66 -32.98
C ASP A 63 8.52 31.74 -34.37
N ARG A 64 9.05 30.98 -35.34
CA ARG A 64 8.52 30.87 -36.71
C ARG A 64 7.57 29.69 -36.91
N GLN A 65 7.02 29.13 -35.82
CA GLN A 65 6.15 27.95 -35.85
C GLN A 65 6.79 26.73 -36.53
N GLN A 66 8.12 26.61 -36.51
CA GLN A 66 8.79 25.43 -37.03
C GLN A 66 8.82 24.34 -35.96
N LEU A 67 8.60 23.10 -36.36
CA LEU A 67 8.62 21.92 -35.51
C LEU A 67 10.01 21.32 -35.53
N ILE A 68 10.70 21.32 -34.39
CA ILE A 68 11.99 20.66 -34.20
C ILE A 68 11.75 19.43 -33.33
N ARG A 69 11.98 18.23 -33.88
CA ARG A 69 11.84 17.00 -33.09
C ARG A 69 12.82 17.04 -31.91
N ARG A 70 12.38 16.66 -30.71
CA ARG A 70 13.24 16.70 -29.51
C ARG A 70 14.55 15.93 -29.74
N GLY A 71 15.68 16.56 -29.43
CA GLY A 71 17.02 16.03 -29.67
C GLY A 71 17.57 16.30 -31.08
N SER A 72 16.74 16.81 -32.01
CA SER A 72 17.19 17.31 -33.32
C SER A 72 17.57 18.79 -33.24
N ARG A 73 18.36 19.25 -34.21
CA ARG A 73 18.66 20.68 -34.44
C ARG A 73 18.03 21.22 -35.72
N VAL A 74 17.48 20.35 -36.56
CA VAL A 74 16.93 20.72 -37.86
C VAL A 74 15.40 20.68 -37.79
N PRO A 75 14.70 21.74 -38.22
CA PRO A 75 13.27 21.73 -38.41
C PRO A 75 12.83 20.59 -39.32
N VAL A 76 11.83 19.82 -38.89
CA VAL A 76 11.27 18.72 -39.68
C VAL A 76 10.00 19.13 -40.42
N ASP A 77 9.26 20.10 -39.87
CA ASP A 77 8.00 20.57 -40.45
C ASP A 77 7.61 21.95 -39.87
N ARG A 78 6.42 22.46 -40.22
CA ARG A 78 5.79 23.64 -39.61
C ARG A 78 4.45 23.28 -38.97
N LEU A 79 4.11 23.99 -37.90
CA LEU A 79 2.81 23.87 -37.29
C LEU A 79 1.75 24.44 -38.25
N PRO A 80 0.67 23.71 -38.55
CA PRO A 80 -0.42 24.23 -39.37
C PRO A 80 -1.12 25.41 -38.68
N GLN A 81 -1.71 26.30 -39.48
CA GLN A 81 -2.57 27.37 -38.96
C GLN A 81 -3.92 26.76 -38.60
N LEU A 82 -4.16 26.62 -37.30
CA LEU A 82 -5.36 25.99 -36.75
C LEU A 82 -6.06 26.91 -35.74
N ASP A 83 -7.34 26.64 -35.52
CA ASP A 83 -8.14 27.29 -34.48
C ASP A 83 -7.86 26.62 -33.12
N TRP A 84 -6.84 27.12 -32.43
CA TRP A 84 -6.43 26.62 -31.12
C TRP A 84 -7.42 27.03 -30.03
N GLN A 85 -7.85 26.05 -29.23
CA GLN A 85 -8.70 26.26 -28.06
C GLN A 85 -8.18 25.48 -26.85
N PRO A 86 -8.53 25.85 -25.60
CA PRO A 86 -8.13 25.10 -24.42
C PRO A 86 -8.54 23.62 -24.52
N ILE A 87 -7.64 22.71 -24.14
CA ILE A 87 -7.87 21.26 -24.28
C ILE A 87 -9.14 20.78 -23.56
N CYS A 88 -9.49 21.41 -22.42
CA CYS A 88 -10.68 21.09 -21.67
C CYS A 88 -11.99 21.41 -22.42
N GLN A 89 -11.96 22.36 -23.37
CA GLN A 89 -13.12 22.67 -24.21
C GLN A 89 -13.28 21.67 -25.36
N LEU A 90 -12.17 21.20 -25.92
CA LEU A 90 -12.16 20.23 -27.00
C LEU A 90 -12.46 18.81 -26.50
N LEU A 91 -11.89 18.42 -25.35
CA LEU A 91 -12.00 17.08 -24.77
C LEU A 91 -13.00 17.07 -23.61
N GLN A 92 -14.29 17.13 -23.94
CA GLN A 92 -15.34 16.97 -22.95
C GLN A 92 -15.52 15.48 -22.62
N PRO A 93 -15.47 15.08 -21.33
CA PRO A 93 -15.80 13.72 -20.96
C PRO A 93 -17.25 13.43 -21.32
N GLU A 94 -17.47 12.46 -22.19
CA GLU A 94 -18.79 11.86 -22.32
C GLU A 94 -18.99 10.99 -21.06
N PHE A 95 -19.75 11.51 -20.10
CA PHE A 95 -20.17 10.69 -18.99
C PHE A 95 -21.02 9.56 -19.58
N PRO A 96 -20.68 8.28 -19.32
CA PRO A 96 -21.55 7.20 -19.72
C PRO A 96 -22.91 7.51 -19.10
N VAL A 97 -23.95 7.62 -19.95
CA VAL A 97 -25.30 7.85 -19.49
C VAL A 97 -25.57 6.78 -18.45
N SER A 98 -25.79 7.18 -17.20
CA SER A 98 -25.94 6.28 -16.06
C SER A 98 -27.07 5.30 -16.31
N ARG A 99 -26.78 4.21 -17.02
CA ARG A 99 -27.52 2.98 -16.88
C ARG A 99 -27.17 2.55 -15.47
N MET A 100 -28.11 2.75 -14.54
CA MET A 100 -28.13 2.07 -13.26
C MET A 100 -28.09 0.57 -13.57
N VAL A 101 -26.91 0.04 -13.84
CA VAL A 101 -26.68 -1.38 -13.86
C VAL A 101 -26.73 -1.75 -12.39
N ASN A 102 -27.84 -2.35 -11.98
CA ASN A 102 -28.01 -2.99 -10.69
C ASN A 102 -27.10 -4.24 -10.58
N SER A 103 -25.93 -4.22 -11.21
CA SER A 103 -24.85 -5.15 -10.95
C SER A 103 -24.19 -4.66 -9.68
N GLN A 104 -24.60 -5.24 -8.55
CA GLN A 104 -23.76 -5.27 -7.37
C GLN A 104 -22.35 -5.65 -7.83
N LEU A 105 -21.41 -4.71 -7.74
CA LEU A 105 -20.00 -4.99 -7.97
C LEU A 105 -19.64 -6.10 -6.98
N ARG A 106 -19.50 -7.33 -7.49
CA ARG A 106 -19.01 -8.42 -6.66
C ARG A 106 -17.58 -8.05 -6.28
N PRO A 107 -17.25 -7.93 -4.99
CA PRO A 107 -15.87 -7.70 -4.57
C PRO A 107 -14.99 -8.76 -5.22
N ALA A 108 -13.97 -8.33 -5.96
CA ALA A 108 -12.96 -9.27 -6.42
C ALA A 108 -12.27 -9.81 -5.17
N GLY A 109 -12.43 -11.11 -4.91
CA GLY A 109 -11.79 -11.75 -3.76
C GLY A 109 -10.27 -11.67 -3.91
N LEU A 110 -9.64 -10.77 -3.15
CA LEU A 110 -8.19 -10.68 -3.09
C LEU A 110 -7.70 -11.84 -2.22
N THR A 111 -6.89 -12.73 -2.80
CA THR A 111 -6.35 -13.89 -2.09
C THR A 111 -4.83 -13.89 -2.16
N LEU A 112 -4.17 -14.32 -1.09
CA LEU A 112 -2.73 -14.56 -1.12
C LEU A 112 -2.45 -15.93 -1.75
N ARG A 113 -1.54 -15.95 -2.72
CA ARG A 113 -1.02 -17.17 -3.33
C ARG A 113 0.47 -17.27 -3.15
N ARG A 114 0.99 -18.51 -3.16
CA ARG A 114 2.44 -18.73 -3.11
C ARG A 114 3.12 -18.08 -4.31
N SER A 115 4.20 -17.38 -4.04
CA SER A 115 5.07 -16.74 -5.02
C SER A 115 6.44 -17.43 -5.00
N ASN A 116 7.04 -17.56 -6.18
CA ASN A 116 8.42 -18.02 -6.32
C ASN A 116 9.43 -16.86 -6.41
N ALA A 117 8.97 -15.61 -6.30
CA ALA A 117 9.85 -14.46 -6.31
C ALA A 117 10.62 -14.39 -4.98
N GLU A 118 11.94 -14.35 -5.06
CA GLU A 118 12.81 -14.11 -3.91
C GLU A 118 12.64 -12.67 -3.42
N GLN A 119 12.46 -12.49 -2.11
CA GLN A 119 12.27 -11.20 -1.46
C GLN A 119 13.05 -11.17 -0.14
N ALA A 120 13.64 -10.02 0.18
CA ALA A 120 14.36 -9.85 1.44
C ALA A 120 13.37 -9.61 2.60
N PRO A 121 13.46 -10.35 3.71
CA PRO A 121 12.60 -10.13 4.87
C PRO A 121 13.03 -8.88 5.63
N VAL A 122 12.06 -8.03 5.98
CA VAL A 122 12.29 -6.80 6.77
C VAL A 122 11.54 -6.79 8.10
N LEU A 123 10.63 -7.75 8.27
CA LEU A 123 9.81 -7.94 9.46
C LEU A 123 9.81 -9.41 9.89
N LEU A 124 9.72 -9.65 11.19
CA LEU A 124 9.60 -10.98 11.80
C LEU A 124 8.52 -10.96 12.87
N MET A 125 7.47 -11.77 12.70
CA MET A 125 6.52 -12.10 13.77
C MET A 125 6.98 -13.37 14.47
N THR A 126 7.21 -13.29 15.77
CA THR A 126 7.62 -14.42 16.61
C THR A 126 6.91 -14.40 17.95
N ALA A 127 7.03 -15.46 18.73
CA ALA A 127 6.51 -15.50 20.10
C ALA A 127 7.35 -14.59 21.02
N TRP A 128 6.70 -14.01 22.03
CA TRP A 128 7.35 -13.12 22.99
C TRP A 128 8.53 -13.76 23.72
N GLU A 129 8.37 -15.00 24.19
CA GLU A 129 9.35 -15.66 25.06
C GLU A 129 10.72 -15.88 24.37
N PRO A 130 10.81 -16.48 23.16
CA PRO A 130 12.08 -16.55 22.41
C PRO A 130 12.70 -15.18 22.13
N PHE A 131 11.88 -14.16 21.82
CA PHE A 131 12.37 -12.82 21.55
C PHE A 131 12.97 -12.16 22.80
N CYS A 132 12.29 -12.24 23.94
CA CYS A 132 12.75 -11.67 25.19
C CYS A 132 14.13 -12.25 25.56
N ARG A 133 14.28 -13.58 25.53
CA ARG A 133 15.57 -14.26 25.78
C ARG A 133 16.66 -13.76 24.83
N TRP A 134 16.38 -13.74 23.53
CA TRP A 134 17.33 -13.25 22.54
C TRP A 134 17.73 -11.80 22.80
N ALA A 135 16.79 -10.91 23.09
CA ALA A 135 17.08 -9.49 23.29
C ALA A 135 17.92 -9.23 24.54
N MET A 136 17.79 -10.09 25.56
CA MET A 136 18.59 -10.02 26.79
C MET A 136 20.04 -10.43 26.55
N GLU A 137 20.27 -11.47 25.73
CA GLU A 137 21.58 -12.06 25.46
C GLU A 137 22.32 -11.40 24.28
N ALA A 138 21.59 -10.80 23.32
CA ALA A 138 22.17 -10.30 22.09
C ALA A 138 23.13 -9.11 22.31
N PRO A 139 24.19 -9.00 21.49
CA PRO A 139 25.07 -7.82 21.48
C PRO A 139 24.29 -6.53 21.20
N GLY A 140 24.66 -5.45 21.89
CA GLY A 140 23.94 -4.16 21.78
C GLY A 140 23.86 -3.61 20.35
N ILE A 141 24.89 -3.82 19.52
CA ILE A 141 24.91 -3.40 18.12
C ILE A 141 23.79 -4.05 17.28
N ARG A 142 23.36 -5.27 17.62
CA ARG A 142 22.24 -5.94 16.94
C ARG A 142 20.89 -5.39 17.38
N LEU A 143 20.79 -4.95 18.63
CA LEU A 143 19.57 -4.38 19.18
C LEU A 143 19.30 -2.97 18.59
N GLN A 144 20.35 -2.19 18.37
CA GLN A 144 20.25 -0.80 17.88
C GLN A 144 19.53 -0.63 16.54
N VAL A 145 19.61 -1.63 15.65
CA VAL A 145 18.96 -1.60 14.34
C VAL A 145 17.53 -2.17 14.35
N CYS A 146 17.07 -2.68 15.50
CA CYS A 146 15.78 -3.32 15.62
C CYS A 146 14.78 -2.43 16.35
N GLN A 147 13.53 -2.49 15.88
CA GLN A 147 12.36 -1.98 16.58
C GLN A 147 11.36 -3.12 16.75
N PHE A 148 10.48 -3.03 17.75
CA PHE A 148 9.46 -4.04 17.98
C PHE A 148 8.15 -3.42 18.45
N VAL A 149 7.06 -4.14 18.23
CA VAL A 149 5.76 -3.86 18.82
C VAL A 149 5.19 -5.16 19.39
N LEU A 150 4.63 -5.07 20.60
CA LEU A 150 3.92 -6.18 21.22
C LEU A 150 2.55 -6.37 20.58
N ARG A 151 2.19 -7.63 20.34
CA ARG A 151 0.89 -8.01 19.84
C ARG A 151 0.27 -9.01 20.79
N LEU A 152 -0.73 -8.56 21.54
CA LEU A 152 -1.49 -9.46 22.40
C LEU A 152 -2.42 -10.27 21.50
N ARG A 153 -2.26 -11.60 21.51
CA ARG A 153 -3.31 -12.44 20.95
C ARG A 153 -4.50 -12.27 21.87
N HIS A 154 -5.57 -11.68 21.36
CA HIS A 154 -6.87 -11.94 21.96
C HIS A 154 -7.01 -13.45 21.96
N ALA A 155 -7.30 -14.01 23.14
CA ALA A 155 -7.75 -15.39 23.22
C ALA A 155 -9.05 -15.43 22.43
N GLU A 156 -8.94 -15.70 21.12
CA GLU A 156 -10.10 -15.96 20.30
C GLU A 156 -10.79 -17.11 20.98
N MET A 157 -11.95 -16.79 21.53
CA MET A 157 -12.99 -17.72 21.92
C MET A 157 -13.14 -18.63 20.71
N GLN A 158 -12.54 -19.83 20.75
CA GLN A 158 -12.59 -20.74 19.61
C GLN A 158 -14.06 -20.84 19.23
N PRO A 159 -14.46 -20.42 18.01
CA PRO A 159 -15.78 -20.76 17.55
C PRO A 159 -15.79 -22.27 17.50
N VAL A 160 -16.58 -22.88 18.38
CA VAL A 160 -16.82 -24.33 18.42
C VAL A 160 -17.07 -24.78 16.99
N GLU A 161 -16.08 -25.45 16.40
CA GLU A 161 -16.09 -25.80 14.98
C GLU A 161 -17.34 -26.62 14.69
N THR A 162 -18.24 -26.07 13.88
CA THR A 162 -19.07 -26.93 13.04
C THR A 162 -18.14 -27.47 11.96
N SER A 163 -17.75 -28.73 12.13
CA SER A 163 -16.99 -29.52 11.16
C SER A 163 -17.47 -29.28 9.73
N ASN A 164 -16.56 -28.91 8.83
CA ASN A 164 -16.44 -29.52 7.51
C ASN A 164 -15.17 -29.07 6.74
N VAL A 165 -14.27 -30.05 6.58
CA VAL A 165 -13.43 -30.36 5.41
C VAL A 165 -12.84 -29.18 4.59
N ALA A 166 -11.54 -28.94 4.76
CA ALA A 166 -10.59 -28.82 3.64
C ALA A 166 -9.12 -28.93 4.11
N VAL A 167 -8.34 -29.63 3.30
CA VAL A 167 -6.98 -30.11 3.52
C VAL A 167 -5.94 -28.98 3.40
N ALA A 168 -5.09 -28.80 4.43
CA ALA A 168 -3.77 -28.21 4.28
C ALA A 168 -2.79 -28.82 5.31
N THR A 169 -1.71 -29.40 4.79
CA THR A 169 -0.61 -30.06 5.50
C THR A 169 0.18 -29.08 6.38
N SER A 170 -0.06 -29.15 7.69
CA SER A 170 0.69 -28.48 8.76
C SER A 170 1.68 -29.47 9.38
N ALA A 171 2.95 -29.44 8.96
CA ALA A 171 3.97 -30.37 9.46
C ALA A 171 4.88 -29.79 10.57
N ASP A 172 4.83 -28.49 10.89
CA ASP A 172 5.79 -27.88 11.86
C ASP A 172 5.15 -27.14 13.06
N ARG A 173 3.85 -27.32 13.33
CA ARG A 173 3.17 -26.65 14.46
C ARG A 173 2.95 -27.51 15.72
N GLN A 174 3.44 -28.74 15.74
CA GLN A 174 3.27 -29.63 16.89
C GLN A 174 4.47 -29.60 17.84
N SER A 175 4.51 -28.64 18.78
CA SER A 175 5.26 -28.89 20.04
C SER A 175 4.90 -28.05 21.28
N ASN A 176 3.93 -27.12 21.28
CA ASN A 176 3.72 -26.25 22.47
C ASN A 176 2.27 -26.14 22.99
N ALA A 177 1.42 -27.17 22.83
CA ALA A 177 -0.02 -27.06 23.13
C ALA A 177 -0.46 -27.36 24.58
N ASN A 178 0.44 -27.59 25.56
CA ASN A 178 0.02 -28.06 26.90
C ASN A 178 0.20 -27.06 28.07
N THR A 179 0.39 -25.77 27.81
CA THR A 179 0.40 -24.77 28.89
C THR A 179 -0.97 -24.10 28.99
N THR A 180 -1.83 -24.66 29.85
CA THR A 180 -3.20 -24.20 30.10
C THR A 180 -3.21 -22.74 30.60
N GLY A 181 -3.79 -21.83 29.81
CA GLY A 181 -4.41 -20.60 30.31
C GLY A 181 -3.62 -19.28 30.29
N VAL A 182 -2.34 -19.26 29.88
CA VAL A 182 -1.57 -18.00 29.84
C VAL A 182 -1.74 -17.32 28.48
N ALA A 183 -2.25 -16.08 28.47
CA ALA A 183 -2.34 -15.25 27.28
C ALA A 183 -0.98 -15.20 26.56
N SER A 184 -0.92 -15.77 25.36
CA SER A 184 0.30 -15.83 24.56
C SER A 184 0.47 -14.53 23.78
N ALA A 185 1.57 -13.82 24.04
CA ALA A 185 1.93 -12.62 23.30
C ALA A 185 2.83 -12.96 22.10
N ASP A 186 2.55 -12.34 20.97
CA ASP A 186 3.46 -12.28 19.83
C ASP A 186 4.19 -10.94 19.83
N VAL A 187 5.29 -10.89 19.09
CA VAL A 187 6.05 -9.68 18.85
C VAL A 187 6.37 -9.56 17.37
N LEU A 188 6.08 -8.39 16.81
CA LEU A 188 6.50 -8.01 15.47
C LEU A 188 7.79 -7.20 15.58
N ILE A 189 8.84 -7.68 14.93
CA ILE A 189 10.18 -7.10 14.96
C ILE A 189 10.47 -6.56 13.56
N ARG A 190 10.95 -5.32 13.49
CA ARG A 190 11.47 -4.67 12.28
C ARG A 190 12.96 -4.45 12.43
N GLY A 191 13.75 -4.78 11.41
CA GLY A 191 15.20 -4.51 11.42
C GLY A 191 15.95 -5.17 10.27
N GLU A 192 17.17 -4.71 10.03
CA GLU A 192 18.07 -5.25 9.01
C GLU A 192 19.50 -5.35 9.58
N PRO A 193 20.04 -6.55 9.83
CA PRO A 193 19.42 -7.86 9.63
C PRO A 193 18.38 -8.22 10.72
N LEU A 194 17.42 -9.07 10.36
CA LEU A 194 16.46 -9.61 11.34
C LEU A 194 17.10 -10.62 12.30
N PRO A 195 16.58 -10.74 13.54
CA PRO A 195 16.98 -11.78 14.48
C PRO A 195 16.80 -13.19 13.89
N VAL A 196 17.71 -14.10 14.23
CA VAL A 196 17.62 -15.52 13.85
C VAL A 196 16.71 -16.25 14.85
N LEU A 197 15.43 -15.90 14.84
CA LEU A 197 14.40 -16.51 15.70
C LEU A 197 13.39 -17.29 14.84
N PRO A 198 12.75 -18.33 15.39
CA PRO A 198 11.63 -19.00 14.72
C PRO A 198 10.46 -18.03 14.58
N GLY A 199 9.74 -18.08 13.47
CA GLY A 199 8.60 -17.18 13.25
C GLY A 199 8.21 -17.01 11.79
N CYS A 200 7.22 -16.16 11.55
CA CYS A 200 6.80 -15.77 10.21
C CYS A 200 7.59 -14.53 9.78
N ARG A 201 8.24 -14.59 8.62
CA ARG A 201 8.95 -13.45 8.03
C ARG A 201 8.04 -12.74 7.05
N PHE A 202 8.14 -11.42 7.00
CA PHE A 202 7.39 -10.59 6.07
C PHE A 202 8.35 -9.73 5.26
N TRP A 203 7.96 -9.50 4.02
CA TRP A 203 8.58 -8.54 3.12
C TRP A 203 7.61 -7.37 2.88
N MET A 204 8.15 -6.20 2.58
CA MET A 204 7.36 -4.99 2.40
C MET A 204 7.12 -4.72 0.92
N VAL A 205 5.87 -4.39 0.59
CA VAL A 205 5.43 -3.93 -0.72
C VAL A 205 4.65 -2.63 -0.53
N GLY A 206 5.31 -1.51 -0.82
CA GLY A 206 4.79 -0.20 -0.43
C GLY A 206 4.64 -0.10 1.09
N GLN A 207 3.43 0.22 1.57
CA GLN A 207 3.06 0.23 2.99
C GLN A 207 2.39 -1.09 3.45
N THR A 208 2.54 -2.19 2.72
CA THR A 208 1.93 -3.48 3.09
C THR A 208 3.01 -4.54 3.32
N ALA A 209 3.00 -5.15 4.50
CA ALA A 209 3.81 -6.30 4.87
C ALA A 209 3.08 -7.59 4.50
N LEU A 210 3.69 -8.39 3.62
CA LEU A 210 3.17 -9.69 3.20
C LEU A 210 4.04 -10.83 3.74
N PRO A 211 3.45 -11.98 4.09
CA PRO A 211 4.22 -13.16 4.43
C PRO A 211 5.20 -13.53 3.31
N LEU A 212 6.41 -13.90 3.67
CA LEU A 212 7.45 -14.23 2.70
C LEU A 212 7.05 -15.45 1.87
N GLY A 213 7.27 -15.38 0.56
CA GLY A 213 6.81 -16.40 -0.38
C GLY A 213 5.32 -16.30 -0.77
N TYR A 214 4.66 -15.18 -0.50
CA TYR A 214 3.29 -14.91 -0.96
C TYR A 214 3.18 -13.65 -1.82
N THR A 215 2.17 -13.63 -2.70
CA THR A 215 1.77 -12.51 -3.55
C THR A 215 0.25 -12.46 -3.73
N TRP A 216 -0.28 -11.37 -4.28
CA TRP A 216 -1.71 -11.18 -4.52
C TRP A 216 -2.22 -11.91 -5.75
N GLN A 217 -3.43 -12.49 -5.65
CA GLN A 217 -4.22 -12.93 -6.80
C GLN A 217 -5.66 -12.39 -6.72
N PRO A 218 -6.17 -11.72 -7.78
CA PRO A 218 -5.46 -11.35 -9.02
C PRO A 218 -4.24 -10.47 -8.77
N ALA A 219 -3.31 -10.40 -9.73
CA ALA A 219 -2.20 -9.46 -9.66
C ALA A 219 -2.79 -8.05 -9.70
N VAL A 220 -2.74 -7.36 -8.57
CA VAL A 220 -3.21 -5.97 -8.43
C VAL A 220 -1.99 -5.10 -8.22
N ASP A 221 -1.99 -3.92 -8.83
CA ASP A 221 -0.96 -2.92 -8.61
C ASP A 221 -1.01 -2.40 -7.17
N LEU A 222 0.16 -2.07 -6.63
CA LEU A 222 0.29 -1.66 -5.23
C LEU A 222 -0.54 -0.42 -4.86
N PRO A 223 -0.59 0.65 -5.70
CA PRO A 223 -1.41 1.81 -5.39
C PRO A 223 -2.89 1.45 -5.23
N THR A 224 -3.40 0.51 -6.03
CA THR A 224 -4.77 0.02 -5.89
C THR A 224 -4.97 -0.73 -4.57
N VAL A 225 -4.08 -1.64 -4.20
CA VAL A 225 -4.17 -2.37 -2.91
C VAL A 225 -4.13 -1.40 -1.73
N GLU A 226 -3.19 -0.45 -1.72
CA GLU A 226 -3.09 0.58 -0.68
C GLU A 226 -4.35 1.43 -0.60
N SER A 227 -4.92 1.84 -1.74
CA SER A 227 -6.16 2.63 -1.76
C SER A 227 -7.35 1.85 -1.19
N ILE A 228 -7.41 0.54 -1.41
CA ILE A 228 -8.47 -0.33 -0.86
C ILE A 228 -8.30 -0.46 0.64
N LEU A 229 -7.09 -0.80 1.10
CA LEU A 229 -6.79 -0.97 2.53
C LEU A 229 -7.03 0.31 3.31
N LEU A 230 -6.57 1.47 2.80
CA LEU A 230 -6.82 2.77 3.40
C LEU A 230 -8.30 3.09 3.54
N ARG A 231 -9.14 2.72 2.55
CA ARG A 231 -10.60 2.88 2.64
C ARG A 231 -11.21 1.96 3.69
N THR A 232 -10.68 0.75 3.87
CA THR A 232 -11.15 -0.19 4.89
C THR A 232 -10.79 0.30 6.31
N ALA A 233 -9.55 0.77 6.55
CA ALA A 233 -9.17 1.40 7.83
C ALA A 233 -9.98 2.66 8.13
N ALA A 234 -10.25 3.46 7.09
CA ALA A 234 -10.93 4.74 7.24
C ALA A 234 -12.43 4.58 7.47
N THR A 235 -12.95 3.38 7.71
CA THR A 235 -14.29 3.22 8.28
C THR A 235 -14.22 3.75 9.70
N PRO A 236 -14.67 4.99 9.97
CA PRO A 236 -14.54 5.54 11.30
C PRO A 236 -15.48 4.73 12.19
N GLU A 237 -14.99 4.25 13.34
CA GLU A 237 -15.92 4.00 14.44
C GLU A 237 -16.74 5.28 14.63
N PRO A 238 -18.07 5.16 14.82
CA PRO A 238 -18.98 6.29 14.81
C PRO A 238 -18.43 7.43 15.67
N GLU A 239 -18.20 8.55 14.99
CA GLU A 239 -17.42 9.70 15.39
C GLU A 239 -17.57 10.03 16.88
N SER A 240 -16.48 9.86 17.63
CA SER A 240 -16.34 10.61 18.87
C SER A 240 -16.34 12.09 18.48
N PRO A 241 -17.29 12.91 18.98
CA PRO A 241 -17.54 14.27 18.50
C PRO A 241 -16.37 15.26 18.70
N ASP A 242 -15.29 14.83 19.35
CA ASP A 242 -14.08 15.63 19.63
C ASP A 242 -12.87 15.31 18.73
N ALA A 243 -13.03 14.52 17.65
CA ALA A 243 -11.92 14.19 16.75
C ALA A 243 -11.39 15.43 16.00
N THR A 244 -10.22 15.94 16.41
CA THR A 244 -9.54 17.07 15.77
C THR A 244 -8.92 16.65 14.42
N PRO A 245 -8.85 17.54 13.41
CA PRO A 245 -8.32 17.23 12.07
C PRO A 245 -6.88 16.66 12.05
N ASP A 246 -6.10 16.89 13.10
CA ASP A 246 -4.72 16.42 13.22
C ASP A 246 -4.65 14.89 13.47
N SER A 247 -5.68 14.33 14.11
CA SER A 247 -5.79 12.88 14.34
C SER A 247 -5.92 12.08 13.03
N ALA A 248 -6.57 12.65 12.00
CA ALA A 248 -6.73 12.03 10.69
C ALA A 248 -5.41 11.97 9.88
N ARG A 249 -4.46 12.88 10.15
CA ARG A 249 -3.12 12.85 9.51
C ARG A 249 -2.21 11.81 10.16
N SER A 250 -2.24 11.69 11.48
CA SER A 250 -1.46 10.70 12.22
C SER A 250 -1.86 9.26 11.85
N GLN A 251 -3.08 9.05 11.36
CA GLN A 251 -3.59 7.74 10.94
C GLN A 251 -2.89 7.17 9.68
N ARG A 252 -2.09 7.97 8.96
CA ARG A 252 -1.39 7.52 7.74
C ARG A 252 0.05 7.08 7.97
N ASP A 253 0.59 7.23 9.17
CA ASP A 253 1.99 6.89 9.45
C ASP A 253 2.11 5.47 10.02
N GLY A 254 2.16 4.48 9.14
CA GLY A 254 2.23 3.08 9.51
C GLY A 254 2.37 2.15 8.31
N PHE A 255 2.10 0.87 8.54
CA PHE A 255 2.01 -0.14 7.50
C PHE A 255 0.95 -1.18 7.85
N TRP A 256 0.40 -1.79 6.81
CA TRP A 256 -0.55 -2.89 6.91
C TRP A 256 0.17 -4.21 7.04
N LEU A 257 -0.08 -4.96 8.10
CA LEU A 257 0.37 -6.32 8.27
C LEU A 257 -0.72 -7.29 7.82
N TRP A 258 -0.41 -8.12 6.84
CA TRP A 258 -1.29 -9.22 6.45
C TRP A 258 -0.86 -10.53 7.12
N ASP A 259 -1.59 -10.97 8.13
CA ASP A 259 -1.38 -12.25 8.80
C ASP A 259 -2.50 -13.24 8.47
N ASN A 260 -2.12 -14.45 8.05
CA ASN A 260 -3.07 -15.49 7.68
C ASN A 260 -3.95 -15.95 8.85
N SER A 261 -3.52 -15.76 10.11
CA SER A 261 -4.35 -16.12 11.27
C SER A 261 -5.42 -15.07 11.59
N THR A 262 -5.06 -13.80 11.54
CA THR A 262 -5.85 -12.71 12.13
C THR A 262 -6.43 -11.76 11.09
N GLY A 263 -6.09 -11.95 9.81
CA GLY A 263 -6.42 -11.02 8.74
C GLY A 263 -5.47 -9.83 8.67
N VAL A 264 -6.04 -8.65 8.44
CA VAL A 264 -5.28 -7.42 8.16
C VAL A 264 -5.26 -6.53 9.39
N GLU A 265 -4.07 -6.14 9.82
CA GLU A 265 -3.87 -5.23 10.95
C GLU A 265 -3.06 -4.01 10.50
N PHE A 266 -3.38 -2.82 10.98
CA PHE A 266 -2.56 -1.64 10.75
C PHE A 266 -1.63 -1.40 11.94
N VAL A 267 -0.32 -1.38 11.67
CA VAL A 267 0.73 -1.11 12.66
C VAL A 267 1.25 0.29 12.43
N ARG A 268 1.11 1.16 13.43
CA ARG A 268 1.62 2.54 13.34
C ARG A 268 3.12 2.58 13.60
N HIS A 269 3.81 3.53 12.98
CA HIS A 269 5.24 3.72 13.22
C HIS A 269 5.55 4.18 14.65
N ASP A 270 4.64 4.94 15.28
CA ASP A 270 4.77 5.39 16.67
C ASP A 270 4.65 4.25 17.70
N GLN A 271 4.05 3.11 17.32
CA GLN A 271 3.95 1.90 18.15
C GLN A 271 5.25 1.06 18.12
N LEU A 272 6.14 1.30 17.16
CA LEU A 272 7.42 0.60 17.07
C LEU A 272 8.42 1.20 18.06
N VAL A 273 8.72 0.45 19.12
CA VAL A 273 9.67 0.85 20.16
C VAL A 273 11.06 0.32 19.80
N PRO A 274 12.14 1.10 19.98
CA PRO A 274 13.50 0.59 19.83
C PRO A 274 13.74 -0.64 20.72
N VAL A 275 14.42 -1.66 20.19
CA VAL A 275 14.79 -2.82 21.00
C VAL A 275 15.94 -2.42 21.93
N THR A 276 15.63 -2.25 23.20
CA THR A 276 16.62 -2.03 24.27
C THR A 276 16.31 -3.00 25.41
N ARG A 277 17.30 -3.33 26.25
CA ARG A 277 17.03 -4.19 27.43
C ARG A 277 16.03 -3.54 28.39
N ALA A 278 15.98 -2.21 28.43
CA ALA A 278 15.00 -1.49 29.25
C ALA A 278 13.58 -1.65 28.68
N SER A 279 13.37 -1.36 27.39
CA SER A 279 12.06 -1.50 26.74
C SER A 279 11.55 -2.94 26.73
N VAL A 280 12.44 -3.93 26.60
CA VAL A 280 12.05 -5.36 26.67
C VAL A 280 11.61 -5.76 28.08
N ARG A 281 12.26 -5.27 29.14
CA ARG A 281 11.84 -5.52 30.53
C ARG A 281 10.51 -4.84 30.86
N GLU A 282 10.32 -3.61 30.40
CA GLU A 282 9.08 -2.86 30.57
C GLU A 282 7.90 -3.55 29.86
N ALA A 283 8.14 -4.04 28.65
CA ALA A 283 7.21 -4.88 27.90
C ALA A 283 6.89 -6.20 28.64
N ALA A 284 7.91 -6.87 29.21
CA ALA A 284 7.70 -8.08 30.03
C ALA A 284 6.81 -7.79 31.25
N GLN A 285 7.10 -6.71 31.99
CA GLN A 285 6.31 -6.29 33.15
C GLN A 285 4.86 -5.96 32.77
N SER A 286 4.65 -5.34 31.60
CA SER A 286 3.32 -5.02 31.08
C SER A 286 2.54 -6.29 30.74
N ILE A 287 3.18 -7.30 30.15
CA ILE A 287 2.55 -8.61 29.89
C ILE A 287 2.19 -9.31 31.20
N GLU A 288 3.10 -9.34 32.17
CA GLU A 288 2.85 -9.92 33.50
C GLU A 288 1.68 -9.20 34.21
N ALA A 289 1.64 -7.86 34.15
CA ALA A 289 0.56 -7.07 34.74
C ALA A 289 -0.80 -7.36 34.07
N LEU A 290 -0.83 -7.49 32.75
CA LEU A 290 -2.04 -7.86 32.01
C LEU A 290 -2.51 -9.28 32.36
N GLN A 291 -1.59 -10.22 32.50
CA GLN A 291 -1.89 -11.59 32.92
C GLN A 291 -2.41 -11.63 34.36
N ALA A 292 -1.80 -10.87 35.28
CA ALA A 292 -2.26 -10.77 36.67
C ALA A 292 -3.64 -10.10 36.79
N SER A 293 -3.93 -9.12 35.94
CA SER A 293 -5.24 -8.46 35.88
C SER A 293 -6.35 -9.34 35.30
N SER A 294 -5.99 -10.31 34.45
CA SER A 294 -6.91 -11.30 33.87
C SER A 294 -7.20 -12.44 34.85
N GLY A 295 -7.34 -12.12 36.14
CA GLY A 295 -7.45 -13.07 37.25
C GLY A 295 -8.42 -14.23 36.95
N PRO A 296 -8.25 -15.38 37.62
CA PRO A 296 -9.03 -16.58 37.34
C PRO A 296 -10.49 -16.17 37.31
N ILE A 297 -11.13 -16.33 36.14
CA ILE A 297 -12.57 -16.21 36.02
C ILE A 297 -13.08 -17.32 36.93
N ASP A 298 -13.47 -16.94 38.15
CA ASP A 298 -13.87 -17.85 39.20
C ASP A 298 -15.15 -18.50 38.68
N GLY A 299 -14.97 -19.65 38.04
CA GLY A 299 -16.01 -20.42 37.37
C GLY A 299 -16.88 -21.11 38.40
N GLY A 300 -17.42 -20.34 39.36
CA GLY A 300 -18.37 -20.74 40.37
C GLY A 300 -19.71 -21.09 39.74
N PHE A 301 -19.73 -22.08 38.85
CA PHE A 301 -20.90 -22.89 38.63
C PHE A 301 -20.98 -23.87 39.80
N ALA A 302 -21.67 -23.42 40.85
CA ALA A 302 -22.19 -24.31 41.87
C ALA A 302 -23.15 -25.30 41.18
N GLU A 303 -22.76 -26.58 41.11
CA GLU A 303 -23.71 -27.68 40.90
C GLU A 303 -24.77 -27.61 42.01
N LYS A 304 -26.03 -27.46 41.60
CA LYS A 304 -27.21 -27.78 42.39
C LYS A 304 -28.12 -28.68 41.58
#